data_AF-A0A6I3C1U9-F1
#
_entry.id   AF-A0A6I3C1U9-F1
#
_cell.length_a   1.000
_cell.length_b   1.000
_cell.length_c   1.000
_cell.angle_alpha   90.00
_cell.angle_beta   90.00
_cell.angle_gamma   90.00
#
_symmetry.space_group_name_H-M   'P 1'
#
loop_
_entity.id
_entity.type
_entity.pdbx_description
1 polymer ?
#
loop_
_entity_poly.entity_id
_entity_poly.type
_entity_poly.pdbx_seq_one_letter_code
_entity_poly.pdbx_strand_id
1 'polypeptide(L)'
;MRRSIDYHALEPDDLPLLDDGEDDERATPIAWNVAVSDDYVDAEPRVVLTIEEIGHAGYGLVAHLPPAMARRLRDALRRALREIGEDPGA
;
A
#
# COMPACT_ATOMS: atom_id res chain seq x y z
N MET A 1 -18.44 -11.14 -0.78
CA MET A 1 -17.25 -11.93 -1.20
C MET A 1 -16.00 -11.05 -1.10
N ARG A 2 -14.90 -11.57 -0.55
CA ARG A 2 -13.60 -10.89 -0.54
C ARG A 2 -12.54 -11.73 -1.26
N ARG A 3 -11.74 -11.11 -2.12
CA ARG A 3 -10.66 -11.76 -2.86
C ARG A 3 -9.38 -10.94 -2.78
N SER A 4 -8.30 -11.56 -2.33
CA SER A 4 -6.95 -10.98 -2.41
C SER A 4 -6.47 -10.94 -3.86
N ILE A 5 -5.89 -9.82 -4.26
CA ILE A 5 -5.29 -9.60 -5.59
C ILE A 5 -3.77 -9.68 -5.50
N ASP A 6 -3.18 -8.97 -4.55
CA ASP A 6 -1.72 -8.94 -4.36
C ASP A 6 -1.34 -8.64 -2.90
N TYR A 7 -0.16 -9.11 -2.50
CA TYR A 7 0.40 -8.92 -1.18
C TYR A 7 1.93 -8.84 -1.28
N HIS A 8 2.51 -7.88 -0.58
CA HIS A 8 3.96 -7.79 -0.45
C HIS A 8 4.37 -7.22 0.92
N ALA A 9 5.58 -7.57 1.35
CA ALA A 9 6.19 -7.07 2.56
C ALA A 9 7.49 -6.35 2.18
N LEU A 10 7.67 -5.13 2.68
CA LEU A 10 8.94 -4.42 2.62
C LEU A 10 9.71 -4.79 3.89
N GLU A 11 10.68 -5.70 3.76
CA GLU A 11 11.47 -6.18 4.88
C GLU A 11 12.47 -5.11 5.34
N PRO A 12 12.95 -5.14 6.60
CA PRO A 12 13.86 -4.11 7.12
C PRO A 12 15.08 -3.84 6.23
N ASP A 13 15.63 -4.88 5.61
CA ASP A 13 16.84 -4.77 4.79
C ASP A 13 16.59 -4.12 3.42
N ASP A 14 15.35 -4.08 2.96
CA ASP A 14 14.94 -3.43 1.71
C ASP A 14 14.70 -1.92 1.87
N LEU A 15 14.71 -1.43 3.12
CA LEU A 15 14.30 -0.08 3.45
C LEU A 15 15.50 0.87 3.55
N PRO A 16 15.35 2.11 3.08
CA PRO A 16 16.40 3.10 3.20
C PRO A 16 16.63 3.47 4.68
N LEU A 17 17.87 3.89 4.95
CA LEU A 17 18.18 4.65 6.16
C LEU A 17 17.50 6.02 6.07
N LEU A 18 16.85 6.43 7.16
CA LEU A 18 16.22 7.74 7.31
C LEU A 18 17.22 8.82 7.72
N ASP A 19 18.29 8.42 8.41
CA ASP A 19 19.39 9.28 8.85
C ASP A 19 20.73 8.63 8.52
N ASP A 20 21.75 9.44 8.22
CA ASP A 20 23.13 9.00 7.98
C ASP A 20 24.01 9.04 9.25
N GLY A 21 23.39 9.24 10.41
CA GLY A 21 23.98 9.18 11.75
C GLY A 21 24.23 7.77 12.29
N GLU A 22 24.67 7.68 13.54
CA GLU A 22 25.15 6.42 14.16
C GLU A 22 24.04 5.41 14.50
N ASP A 23 22.77 5.83 14.50
CA ASP A 23 21.65 5.01 14.99
C ASP A 23 21.07 4.05 13.93
N ASP A 24 21.57 4.07 12.69
CA ASP A 24 21.12 3.25 11.56
C ASP A 24 19.57 3.20 11.44
N GLU A 25 18.90 4.34 11.70
CA GLU A 25 17.44 4.40 11.72
C GLU A 25 16.89 4.12 10.32
N ARG A 26 16.10 3.06 10.18
CA ARG A 26 15.48 2.66 8.91
C ARG A 26 14.02 3.08 8.84
N ALA A 27 13.50 3.23 7.63
CA ALA A 27 12.06 3.38 7.45
C ALA A 27 11.31 2.20 8.09
N THR A 28 10.14 2.47 8.67
CA THR A 28 9.33 1.44 9.32
C THR A 28 8.94 0.34 8.32
N PRO A 29 9.24 -0.94 8.62
CA PRO A 29 8.84 -2.06 7.77
C PRO A 29 7.33 -2.24 7.74
N ILE A 30 6.77 -2.29 6.53
CA ILE A 30 5.34 -2.46 6.32
C ILE A 30 5.05 -3.61 5.35
N ALA A 31 3.91 -4.26 5.55
CA ALA A 31 3.27 -5.09 4.56
C ALA A 31 2.05 -4.35 3.98
N TRP A 32 1.78 -4.58 2.70
CA TRP A 32 0.58 -4.09 2.04
C TRP A 32 -0.17 -5.21 1.33
N ASN A 33 -1.49 -5.08 1.30
CA ASN A 33 -2.39 -5.97 0.57
C ASN A 33 -3.38 -5.18 -0.27
N VAL A 34 -3.58 -5.61 -1.50
CA VAL A 34 -4.68 -5.16 -2.34
C VAL A 34 -5.67 -6.30 -2.50
N ALA A 35 -6.93 -6.03 -2.18
CA ALA A 35 -8.04 -6.96 -2.32
C ALA A 35 -9.25 -6.26 -2.96
N VAL A 36 -10.24 -7.06 -3.37
CA VAL A 36 -11.57 -6.59 -3.77
C VAL A 36 -12.58 -7.17 -2.80
N SER A 37 -13.54 -6.34 -2.38
CA SER A 37 -14.70 -6.77 -1.60
C SER A 37 -15.96 -6.14 -2.18
N ASP A 38 -17.07 -6.86 -2.18
CA ASP A 38 -18.42 -6.36 -2.44
C ASP A 38 -19.34 -6.52 -1.21
N ASP A 39 -18.77 -6.96 -0.08
CA ASP A 39 -19.49 -7.25 1.16
C ASP A 39 -19.82 -5.97 1.93
N TYR A 40 -20.71 -5.16 1.36
CA TYR A 40 -21.21 -3.93 1.93
C TYR A 40 -22.72 -3.86 1.83
N VAL A 41 -23.32 -3.05 2.69
CA VAL A 41 -24.78 -2.84 2.71
C VAL A 41 -25.33 -2.26 1.40
N ASP A 42 -24.50 -1.52 0.65
CA ASP A 42 -24.85 -0.95 -0.65
C ASP A 42 -24.51 -1.86 -1.83
N ALA A 43 -23.93 -3.04 -1.57
CA ALA A 43 -23.47 -4.01 -2.56
C ALA A 43 -22.50 -3.45 -3.61
N GLU A 44 -21.88 -2.28 -3.38
CA GLU A 44 -20.93 -1.68 -4.32
C GLU A 44 -19.52 -2.27 -4.11
N PRO A 45 -18.89 -2.85 -5.15
CA PRO A 45 -17.53 -3.35 -5.06
C PRO A 45 -16.50 -2.24 -4.77
N ARG A 46 -15.56 -2.53 -3.88
CA ARG A 46 -14.48 -1.62 -3.49
C ARG A 46 -13.13 -2.32 -3.54
N VAL A 47 -12.11 -1.55 -3.88
CA VAL A 47 -10.71 -1.96 -3.68
C VAL A 47 -10.39 -1.77 -2.20
N VAL A 48 -9.86 -2.79 -1.56
CA VAL A 48 -9.43 -2.76 -0.16
C VAL A 48 -7.91 -2.70 -0.17
N LEU A 49 -7.35 -1.60 0.32
CA LEU A 49 -5.92 -1.41 0.53
C LEU A 49 -5.64 -1.52 2.02
N THR A 50 -4.90 -2.54 2.43
CA THR A 50 -4.38 -2.67 3.79
C THR A 50 -2.91 -2.26 3.81
N ILE A 51 -2.50 -1.50 4.82
CA ILE A 51 -1.10 -1.21 5.14
C ILE A 51 -0.91 -1.52 6.63
N GLU A 52 -0.01 -2.43 6.97
CA GLU A 52 0.30 -2.80 8.36
C GLU A 52 1.80 -2.78 8.61
N GLU A 53 2.21 -2.36 9.81
CA GLU A 53 3.60 -2.51 10.26
C GLU A 53 3.91 -3.99 10.54
N ILE A 54 5.07 -4.45 10.07
CA ILE A 54 5.50 -5.84 10.25
C ILE A 54 5.79 -6.08 11.74
N GLY A 55 5.24 -7.18 12.29
CA GLY A 55 5.36 -7.50 13.71
C GLY A 55 4.34 -6.80 14.61
N HIS A 56 3.51 -5.90 14.05
CA HIS A 56 2.44 -5.20 14.77
C HIS A 56 1.06 -5.47 14.17
N ALA A 57 0.75 -6.76 13.96
CA ALA A 57 -0.48 -7.21 13.31
C ALA A 57 -1.75 -6.67 13.99
N GLY A 58 -2.73 -6.24 13.20
CA GLY A 58 -4.01 -5.72 13.68
C GLY A 58 -4.05 -4.24 14.04
N TYR A 59 -2.91 -3.54 13.95
CA TYR A 59 -2.81 -2.08 14.16
C TYR A 59 -2.69 -1.29 12.85
N GLY A 60 -2.67 -1.98 11.71
CA GLY A 60 -2.61 -1.34 10.40
C GLY A 60 -3.90 -0.62 10.02
N LEU A 61 -3.81 0.14 8.93
CA LEU A 61 -4.94 0.88 8.36
C LEU A 61 -5.51 0.12 7.16
N VAL A 62 -6.84 0.12 7.07
CA VAL A 62 -7.57 -0.49 5.95
C VAL A 62 -8.42 0.58 5.26
N ALA A 63 -8.08 0.88 4.02
CA ALA A 63 -8.83 1.78 3.17
C ALA A 63 -9.78 1.01 2.26
N HIS A 64 -11.07 1.36 2.31
CA HIS A 64 -12.11 0.82 1.44
C HIS A 64 -12.42 1.83 0.33
N LEU A 65 -11.73 1.69 -0.80
CA LEU A 65 -11.73 2.67 -1.87
C LEU A 65 -12.81 2.37 -2.92
N PRO A 66 -13.76 3.29 -3.17
CA PRO A 66 -14.62 3.19 -4.35
C PRO A 66 -13.77 3.30 -5.62
N PRO A 67 -14.27 2.83 -6.79
CA PRO A 67 -13.50 2.82 -8.03
C PRO A 67 -12.87 4.16 -8.42
N ALA A 68 -13.57 5.28 -8.15
CA ALA A 68 -13.06 6.62 -8.42
C ALA A 68 -11.80 6.95 -7.60
N MET A 69 -11.78 6.60 -6.31
CA MET A 69 -10.62 6.87 -5.44
C MET A 69 -9.46 5.93 -5.73
N ALA A 70 -9.74 4.66 -6.07
CA ALA A 70 -8.72 3.72 -6.48
C ALA A 70 -7.98 4.19 -7.75
N ARG A 71 -8.72 4.69 -8.77
CA ARG A 71 -8.11 5.29 -9.97
C ARG A 71 -7.26 6.50 -9.62
N ARG A 72 -7.75 7.38 -8.75
CA ARG A 72 -7.00 8.56 -8.30
C ARG A 72 -5.69 8.19 -7.59
N LEU A 73 -5.69 7.17 -6.74
CA LEU A 73 -4.48 6.66 -6.09
C LEU A 73 -3.50 6.09 -7.13
N ARG A 74 -3.98 5.26 -8.05
CA ARG A 74 -3.17 4.73 -9.15
C ARG A 74 -2.51 5.85 -9.97
N ASP A 75 -3.27 6.89 -10.32
CA ASP A 75 -2.74 8.02 -11.08
C ASP A 75 -1.75 8.88 -10.27
N ALA A 76 -1.86 8.90 -8.94
CA ALA A 76 -0.87 9.53 -8.07
C ALA A 76 0.44 8.72 -8.05
N LEU A 77 0.37 7.39 -7.87
CA LEU A 77 1.53 6.51 -7.93
C LEU A 77 2.24 6.59 -9.29
N ARG A 78 1.46 6.55 -10.38
CA ARG A 78 1.96 6.73 -11.76
C ARG A 78 2.77 8.02 -11.92
N ARG A 79 2.30 9.12 -11.34
CA ARG A 79 3.01 10.42 -11.39
C ARG A 79 4.25 10.42 -10.50
N ALA A 80 4.18 9.81 -9.32
CA ALA A 80 5.34 9.67 -8.43
C ALA A 80 6.47 8.87 -9.09
N LEU A 81 6.16 7.77 -9.79
CA LEU A 81 7.16 7.00 -10.55
C LEU A 81 7.87 7.85 -11.61
N ARG A 82 7.12 8.67 -12.36
CA ARG A 82 7.73 9.60 -13.33
C ARG A 82 8.65 10.61 -12.66
N GLU A 83 8.24 11.13 -11.50
CA GLU A 83 9.01 12.14 -10.77
C GLU A 83 10.39 11.61 -10.35
N ILE A 84 10.47 10.34 -9.97
CA ILE A 84 11.73 9.67 -9.60
C ILE A 84 12.48 9.07 -10.79
N GLY A 85 12.03 9.30 -12.03
CA GLY A 85 12.71 8.86 -13.26
C GLY A 85 12.43 7.42 -13.69
N GLU A 86 11.47 6.74 -13.07
CA GLU A 86 11.09 5.35 -13.37
C GLU A 86 10.05 5.25 -14.49
N ASP A 87 9.96 4.07 -15.14
CA ASP A 87 8.87 3.77 -16.07
C ASP A 87 7.54 3.63 -15.29
N PRO A 88 6.56 4.53 -15.49
CA PRO A 88 5.29 4.46 -14.79
C PRO A 88 4.37 3.30 -15.26
N GLY A 89 4.76 2.54 -16.28
CA GLY A 89 3.97 1.45 -16.85
C GLY A 89 2.76 1.94 -17.65
N ALA A 90 1.72 1.10 -17.77
CA ALA A 90 0.47 1.42 -18.46
C ALA A 90 -0.61 2.01 -17.53
#